data_AF-A0A0E4CSU1-F1
#
_entry.id   AF-A0A0E4CSU1-F1
#
_cell.length_a   1.000
_cell.length_b   1.000
_cell.length_c   1.000
_cell.angle_alpha   90.00
_cell.angle_beta   90.00
_cell.angle_gamma   90.00
#
_symmetry.space_group_name_H-M   'P 1'
#
loop_
_entity.id
_entity.type
_entity.pdbx_description
1 polymer ?
#
loop_
_entity_poly.entity_id
_entity_poly.type
_entity_poly.pdbx_seq_one_letter_code
_entity_poly.pdbx_strand_id
1 'polypeptide(L)'
;MATSIITKKRIAKAFKELLQEMEFDKISIVEIMELAQIRRQTFYNHFLDKYQLLDWIFENDLKEQVADNLDFISGRQLLKELFFYFEEQHDFYVKLFDIKGQNDFFSYFTDYCRIVIQKIFDEYYIEKECHFKEEFIEFHIQYHSHALAEIVKAYVNHRTAMPNPDHLIIEISGRKI
;
A
#
# COMPACT_ATOMS: atom_id res chain seq x y z
N MET A 1 22.01 12.55 -9.41
CA MET A 1 20.66 12.25 -8.89
C MET A 1 20.37 10.73 -8.81
N ALA A 2 20.80 9.90 -9.77
CA ALA A 2 20.59 8.44 -9.75
C ALA A 2 21.25 7.66 -8.58
N THR A 3 22.34 8.16 -8.01
CA THR A 3 23.03 7.50 -6.87
C THR A 3 22.23 7.55 -5.57
N SER A 4 21.35 8.54 -5.39
CA SER A 4 20.53 8.69 -4.18
C SER A 4 19.44 7.63 -4.10
N ILE A 5 18.72 7.38 -5.21
CA ILE A 5 17.63 6.40 -5.24
C ILE A 5 18.13 4.96 -5.07
N ILE A 6 19.25 4.60 -5.70
CA ILE A 6 19.89 3.28 -5.54
C ILE A 6 20.27 3.05 -4.08
N THR A 7 20.82 4.07 -3.42
CA THR A 7 21.19 4.01 -2.01
C THR A 7 19.96 3.84 -1.11
N LYS A 8 18.90 4.63 -1.35
CA LYS A 8 17.62 4.49 -0.63
C LYS A 8 17.03 3.08 -0.77
N LYS A 9 16.99 2.52 -1.98
CA LYS A 9 16.50 1.16 -2.24
C LYS A 9 17.32 0.09 -1.51
N ARG A 10 18.65 0.25 -1.43
CA ARG A 10 19.51 -0.67 -0.66
C ARG A 10 19.24 -0.60 0.85
N ILE A 11 19.08 0.61 1.40
CA ILE A 11 18.74 0.82 2.80
C ILE A 11 17.36 0.20 3.11
N ALA A 12 16.37 0.45 2.24
CA ALA A 12 15.03 -0.11 2.38
C ALA A 12 15.02 -1.64 2.32
N LYS A 13 15.79 -2.24 1.39
CA LYS A 13 15.91 -3.71 1.32
C LYS A 13 16.45 -4.30 2.63
N ALA A 14 17.54 -3.74 3.17
CA ALA A 14 18.09 -4.18 4.46
C ALA A 14 17.09 -4.00 5.61
N PHE A 15 16.36 -2.89 5.64
CA PHE A 15 15.31 -2.69 6.63
C PHE A 15 14.18 -3.72 6.53
N LYS A 16 13.70 -4.04 5.33
CA LYS A 16 12.67 -5.06 5.11
C LYS A 16 13.13 -6.45 5.57
N GLU A 17 14.39 -6.81 5.29
CA GLU A 17 15.00 -8.06 5.78
C GLU A 17 15.06 -8.11 7.32
N LEU A 18 15.48 -7.03 7.98
CA LEU A 18 15.46 -6.98 9.45
C LEU A 18 14.05 -7.05 10.04
N LEU A 19 13.07 -6.43 9.38
CA LEU A 19 11.67 -6.50 9.81
C LEU A 19 11.09 -7.92 9.71
N GLN A 20 11.62 -8.78 8.85
CA GLN A 20 11.25 -10.19 8.81
C GLN A 20 11.79 -10.97 10.03
N GLU A 21 12.91 -10.56 10.61
CA GLU A 21 13.57 -11.25 11.72
C GLU A 21 13.20 -10.70 13.11
N MET A 22 12.83 -9.41 13.21
CA MET A 22 12.56 -8.76 14.48
C MET A 22 11.45 -7.70 14.42
N GLU A 23 10.96 -7.31 15.59
CA GLU A 23 9.96 -6.25 15.75
C GLU A 23 10.52 -4.88 15.33
N PHE A 24 9.68 -4.05 14.72
CA PHE A 24 10.04 -2.72 14.24
C PHE A 24 10.80 -1.89 15.28
N ASP A 25 10.35 -1.89 16.54
CA ASP A 25 10.96 -1.10 17.62
C ASP A 25 12.39 -1.50 17.95
N LYS A 26 12.73 -2.78 17.75
CA LYS A 26 14.07 -3.33 18.03
C LYS A 26 15.07 -3.04 16.93
N ILE A 27 14.61 -2.77 15.71
CA ILE A 27 15.50 -2.45 14.58
C ILE A 27 16.22 -1.13 14.85
N SER A 28 17.55 -1.17 14.82
CA SER A 28 18.41 0.00 14.93
C SER A 28 18.94 0.45 13.57
N ILE A 29 19.24 1.75 13.44
CA ILE A 29 19.92 2.31 12.26
C ILE A 29 21.29 1.66 12.05
N VAL A 30 21.94 1.17 13.12
CA VAL A 30 23.23 0.48 13.02
C VAL A 30 23.07 -0.83 12.24
N GLU A 31 22.13 -1.68 12.65
CA GLU A 31 21.86 -2.97 12.00
C GLU A 31 21.44 -2.80 10.54
N ILE A 32 20.56 -1.83 10.24
CA ILE A 32 20.14 -1.54 8.86
C ILE A 32 21.36 -1.23 7.99
N MET A 33 22.26 -0.40 8.49
CA MET A 33 23.39 0.10 7.72
C MET A 33 24.52 -0.94 7.60
N GLU A 34 24.71 -1.77 8.62
CA GLU A 34 25.59 -2.94 8.57
C GLU A 34 25.12 -3.94 7.52
N LEU A 35 23.84 -4.33 7.54
CA LEU A 35 23.26 -5.24 6.57
C LEU A 35 23.28 -4.66 5.15
N ALA A 36 22.98 -3.36 5.00
CA ALA A 36 23.06 -2.68 3.72
C ALA A 36 24.50 -2.56 3.17
N GLN A 37 25.52 -2.79 4.01
CA GLN A 37 26.94 -2.52 3.72
C GLN A 37 27.20 -1.06 3.33
N ILE A 38 26.67 -0.12 4.13
CA ILE A 38 26.79 1.32 3.93
C ILE A 38 27.21 1.98 5.25
N ARG A 39 28.05 3.02 5.19
CA ARG A 39 28.44 3.76 6.40
C ARG A 39 27.21 4.38 7.06
N ARG A 40 27.06 4.21 8.38
CA ARG A 40 25.94 4.75 9.17
C ARG A 40 25.63 6.22 8.89
N GLN A 41 26.65 7.07 8.75
CA GLN A 41 26.46 8.50 8.48
C GLN A 41 25.68 8.77 7.19
N THR A 42 25.78 7.88 6.20
CA THR A 42 25.05 7.99 4.93
C THR A 42 23.54 7.83 5.12
N PHE A 43 23.08 7.14 6.17
CA PHE A 43 21.65 7.04 6.48
C PHE A 43 21.02 8.43 6.60
N TYR A 44 21.65 9.30 7.38
CA TYR A 44 21.17 10.65 7.68
C TYR A 44 21.25 11.62 6.50
N ASN A 45 21.88 11.22 5.39
CA ASN A 45 21.78 11.96 4.12
C ASN A 45 20.46 11.68 3.39
N HIS A 46 19.73 10.64 3.80
CA HIS A 46 18.53 10.14 3.12
C HIS A 46 17.30 10.11 4.01
N PHE A 47 17.48 9.78 5.30
CA PHE A 47 16.42 9.57 6.27
C PHE A 47 16.81 10.13 7.64
N LEU A 48 15.90 10.82 8.31
CA LEU A 48 16.07 11.36 9.65
C LEU A 48 16.11 10.23 10.70
N ASP A 49 15.24 9.24 10.53
CA ASP A 49 15.10 8.08 11.39
C ASP A 49 14.47 6.90 10.63
N LYS A 50 14.19 5.80 11.33
CA LYS A 50 13.55 4.61 10.75
C LYS A 50 12.06 4.82 10.39
N TYR A 51 11.41 5.84 10.95
CA TYR A 51 10.02 6.19 10.62
C TYR A 51 9.97 6.86 9.25
N GLN A 52 10.86 7.83 8.99
CA GLN A 52 10.94 8.44 7.65
C GLN A 52 11.39 7.43 6.57
N LEU A 53 12.25 6.48 6.92
CA LEU A 53 12.56 5.36 6.01
C LEU A 53 11.30 4.55 5.69
N LEU A 54 10.48 4.27 6.70
CA LEU A 54 9.25 3.51 6.55
C LEU A 54 8.24 4.24 5.64
N ASP A 55 8.05 5.55 5.84
CA ASP A 55 7.18 6.36 4.97
C ASP A 55 7.65 6.33 3.53
N TRP A 56 8.96 6.47 3.31
CA TRP A 56 9.54 6.40 1.98
C TRP A 56 9.36 5.03 1.33
N ILE A 57 9.44 3.95 2.11
CA ILE A 57 9.13 2.59 1.63
C ILE A 57 7.67 2.51 1.18
N PHE A 58 6.73 3.04 1.98
CA PHE A 58 5.32 3.03 1.61
C PHE A 58 5.06 3.84 0.35
N GLU A 59 5.54 5.09 0.29
CA GLU A 59 5.40 5.93 -0.90
C GLU A 59 5.99 5.24 -2.15
N ASN A 60 7.16 4.60 -2.02
CA ASN A 60 7.81 3.97 -3.17
C ASN A 60 7.17 2.65 -3.58
N ASP A 61 6.81 1.78 -2.64
CA ASP A 61 6.12 0.51 -2.93
C ASP A 61 4.74 0.79 -3.55
N LEU A 62 3.99 1.73 -2.97
CA LEU A 62 2.71 2.16 -3.53
C LEU A 62 2.91 2.81 -4.90
N LYS A 63 3.90 3.68 -5.08
CA LYS A 63 4.11 4.29 -6.40
C LYS A 63 4.46 3.26 -7.48
N GLU A 64 5.34 2.31 -7.17
CA GLU A 64 5.78 1.27 -8.12
C GLU A 64 4.66 0.29 -8.47
N GLN A 65 3.79 -0.07 -7.51
CA GLN A 65 2.68 -0.99 -7.78
C GLN A 65 1.50 -0.31 -8.50
N VAL A 66 1.40 1.01 -8.40
CA VAL A 66 0.13 1.72 -8.62
C VAL A 66 0.28 2.78 -9.67
N ALA A 67 1.10 3.80 -9.44
CA ALA A 67 1.20 4.94 -10.34
C ALA A 67 1.82 4.52 -11.68
N ASP A 68 2.83 3.64 -11.63
CA ASP A 68 3.50 3.16 -12.84
C ASP A 68 2.61 2.19 -13.65
N ASN A 69 1.60 1.57 -13.02
CA ASN A 69 0.65 0.66 -13.66
C ASN A 69 -0.72 1.29 -13.95
N LEU A 70 -1.04 2.43 -13.32
CA LEU A 70 -2.40 3.01 -13.26
C LEU A 70 -2.98 3.24 -14.66
N ASP A 71 -2.14 3.70 -15.58
CA ASP A 71 -2.56 4.04 -16.94
C ASP A 71 -2.54 2.82 -17.90
N PHE A 72 -1.91 1.71 -17.50
CA PHE A 72 -1.65 0.58 -18.38
C PHE A 72 -2.56 -0.62 -18.14
N ILE A 73 -3.08 -0.79 -16.93
CA ILE A 73 -3.93 -1.91 -16.55
C ILE A 73 -5.30 -1.43 -16.05
N SER A 74 -6.32 -2.29 -16.09
CA SER A 74 -7.65 -1.94 -15.59
C SER A 74 -7.71 -1.89 -14.07
N GLY A 75 -8.69 -1.19 -13.51
CA GLY A 75 -8.98 -1.18 -12.07
C GLY A 75 -9.20 -2.60 -11.52
N ARG A 76 -9.82 -3.48 -12.32
CA ARG A 76 -9.94 -4.92 -11.99
C ARG A 76 -8.59 -5.61 -11.86
N GLN A 77 -7.65 -5.31 -12.76
CA GLN A 77 -6.33 -5.91 -12.73
C GLN A 77 -5.48 -5.34 -11.57
N LEU A 78 -5.57 -4.04 -11.29
CA LEU A 78 -4.94 -3.43 -10.11
C LEU A 78 -5.41 -4.08 -8.82
N LEU A 79 -6.71 -4.32 -8.68
CA LEU A 79 -7.26 -4.98 -7.51
C LEU A 79 -6.75 -6.42 -7.35
N LYS A 80 -6.54 -7.14 -8.46
CA LYS A 80 -5.93 -8.48 -8.44
C LYS A 80 -4.46 -8.44 -8.03
N GLU A 81 -3.68 -7.52 -8.60
CA GLU A 81 -2.26 -7.34 -8.26
C GLU A 81 -2.10 -6.97 -6.79
N LEU A 82 -2.99 -6.11 -6.28
CA LEU A 82 -3.04 -5.77 -4.87
C LEU A 82 -3.21 -7.01 -3.99
N PHE A 83 -4.21 -7.84 -4.28
CA PHE A 83 -4.46 -9.05 -3.49
C PHE A 83 -3.32 -10.05 -3.58
N PHE A 84 -2.75 -10.24 -4.78
CA PHE A 84 -1.58 -11.09 -4.98
C PHE A 84 -0.37 -10.61 -4.18
N TYR A 85 -0.13 -9.29 -4.14
CA TYR A 85 1.00 -8.70 -3.43
C TYR A 85 0.92 -8.91 -1.91
N PHE A 86 -0.26 -8.74 -1.31
CA PHE A 86 -0.47 -9.03 0.12
C PHE A 86 -0.41 -10.53 0.43
N GLU A 87 -0.75 -11.40 -0.53
CA GLU A 87 -0.59 -12.84 -0.38
C GLU A 87 0.88 -13.26 -0.40
N GLU A 88 1.68 -12.72 -1.33
CA GLU A 88 3.10 -13.03 -1.47
C GLU A 88 3.94 -12.49 -0.29
N GLN A 89 3.61 -11.30 0.21
CA GLN A 89 4.38 -10.61 1.27
C GLN A 89 3.66 -10.62 2.63
N HIS A 90 2.83 -11.63 2.88
CA HIS A 90 1.93 -11.71 4.04
C HIS A 90 2.61 -11.38 5.38
N ASP A 91 3.69 -12.08 5.73
CA ASP A 91 4.32 -11.97 7.05
C ASP A 91 4.96 -10.59 7.28
N PHE A 92 5.38 -9.93 6.21
CA PHE A 92 5.86 -8.56 6.26
C PHE A 92 4.72 -7.59 6.57
N TYR A 93 3.58 -7.73 5.89
CA TYR A 93 2.43 -6.83 6.07
C TYR A 93 1.69 -7.01 7.39
N VAL A 94 1.65 -8.23 7.97
CA VAL A 94 1.17 -8.44 9.35
C VAL A 94 1.92 -7.53 10.31
N LYS A 95 3.25 -7.57 10.24
CA LYS A 95 4.10 -6.76 11.10
C LYS A 95 3.90 -5.26 10.88
N LEU A 96 3.69 -4.84 9.63
CA LEU A 96 3.44 -3.44 9.29
C LEU A 96 2.12 -2.91 9.84
N PHE A 97 1.02 -3.68 9.72
CA PHE A 97 -0.29 -3.28 10.25
C PHE A 97 -0.31 -3.22 11.79
N ASP A 98 0.63 -3.89 12.46
CA ASP A 98 0.79 -3.88 13.91
C ASP A 98 1.68 -2.72 14.43
N ILE A 99 2.38 -1.98 13.55
CA ILE A 99 3.18 -0.83 13.97
C ILE A 99 2.24 0.28 14.46
N LYS A 100 2.30 0.57 15.77
CA LYS A 100 1.57 1.67 16.40
C LYS A 100 2.50 2.86 16.58
N GLY A 101 2.18 4.03 16.01
CA GLY A 101 3.06 5.20 16.13
C GLY A 101 2.62 6.43 15.34
N GLN A 102 3.53 7.39 15.16
CA GLN A 102 3.30 8.64 14.41
C GLN A 102 2.97 8.41 12.93
N ASN A 103 3.43 7.29 12.37
CA ASN A 103 3.20 6.91 10.99
C ASN A 103 2.20 5.75 10.97
N ASP A 104 0.98 6.04 10.56
CA ASP A 104 -0.06 5.03 10.42
C ASP A 104 -0.02 4.45 9.01
N PHE A 105 0.60 3.27 8.86
CA PHE A 105 0.58 2.52 7.60
C PHE A 105 -0.84 2.34 7.08
N PHE A 106 -1.82 2.17 7.99
CA PHE A 106 -3.20 1.98 7.60
C PHE A 106 -3.79 3.21 6.89
N SER A 107 -3.42 4.43 7.31
CA SER A 107 -3.81 5.67 6.64
C SER A 107 -3.25 5.73 5.22
N TYR A 108 -1.94 5.49 5.04
CA TYR A 108 -1.32 5.42 3.70
C TYR A 108 -1.95 4.34 2.81
N PHE A 109 -2.25 3.18 3.40
CA PHE A 109 -2.89 2.10 2.68
C PHE A 109 -4.35 2.43 2.29
N THR A 110 -5.05 3.21 3.11
CA THR A 110 -6.40 3.71 2.80
C THR A 110 -6.38 4.69 1.64
N ASP A 111 -5.41 5.62 1.61
CA ASP A 111 -5.22 6.53 0.47
C ASP A 111 -4.92 5.76 -0.81
N TYR A 112 -4.14 4.69 -0.70
CA TYR A 112 -3.91 3.82 -1.82
C TYR A 112 -5.18 3.10 -2.29
N CYS A 113 -5.96 2.53 -1.38
CA CYS A 113 -7.26 1.94 -1.72
C CYS A 113 -8.15 2.95 -2.44
N ARG A 114 -8.11 4.23 -2.05
CA ARG A 114 -8.83 5.32 -2.73
C ARG A 114 -8.45 5.47 -4.20
N ILE A 115 -7.16 5.34 -4.54
CA ILE A 115 -6.71 5.39 -5.94
C ILE A 115 -7.28 4.21 -6.75
N VAL A 116 -7.25 3.00 -6.19
CA VAL A 116 -7.80 1.79 -6.85
C VAL A 116 -9.31 1.91 -7.04
N ILE A 117 -10.03 2.34 -6.00
CA ILE A 117 -11.48 2.53 -6.04
C ILE A 117 -11.87 3.62 -7.02
N GLN A 118 -11.18 4.76 -7.03
CA GLN A 118 -11.41 5.83 -8.00
C GLN A 118 -11.29 5.30 -9.42
N LYS A 119 -10.23 4.54 -9.73
CA LYS A 119 -10.04 3.97 -11.06
C LYS A 119 -11.12 2.95 -11.45
N ILE A 120 -11.51 2.07 -10.53
CA ILE A 120 -12.63 1.15 -10.76
C ILE A 120 -13.93 1.95 -11.00
N PHE A 121 -14.14 3.01 -10.23
CA PHE A 121 -15.29 3.88 -10.40
C PHE A 121 -15.25 4.51 -11.80
N ASP A 122 -14.17 5.17 -12.20
CA ASP A 122 -14.04 5.83 -13.50
C ASP A 122 -14.22 4.87 -14.70
N GLU A 123 -13.80 3.61 -14.56
CA GLU A 123 -13.90 2.61 -15.63
C GLU A 123 -15.28 1.93 -15.73
N TYR A 124 -15.91 1.64 -14.59
CA TYR A 124 -17.09 0.78 -14.52
C TYR A 124 -18.37 1.55 -14.17
N TYR A 125 -18.25 2.79 -13.69
CA TYR A 125 -19.39 3.65 -13.40
C TYR A 125 -19.88 4.33 -14.69
N ILE A 126 -21.08 3.99 -15.12
CA ILE A 126 -21.69 4.53 -16.34
C ILE A 126 -22.70 5.61 -15.95
N GLU A 127 -22.43 6.87 -16.33
CA GLU A 127 -23.26 8.06 -16.09
C GLU A 127 -24.74 7.96 -16.55
N LYS A 128 -25.15 6.91 -17.28
CA LYS A 128 -26.33 6.98 -18.14
C LYS A 128 -27.70 6.99 -17.47
N GLU A 129 -27.84 6.76 -16.16
CA GLU A 129 -29.19 6.77 -15.54
C GLU A 129 -29.35 7.53 -14.22
N CYS A 130 -28.28 8.02 -13.58
CA CYS A 130 -28.42 8.89 -12.41
C CYS A 130 -27.28 9.92 -12.35
N HIS A 131 -27.64 11.19 -12.50
CA HIS A 131 -26.81 12.32 -12.07
C HIS A 131 -26.75 12.33 -10.55
N PHE A 132 -25.95 11.44 -9.97
CA PHE A 132 -25.61 11.55 -8.56
C PHE A 132 -24.80 12.83 -8.36
N LYS A 133 -25.06 13.53 -7.25
CA LYS A 133 -24.27 14.70 -6.88
C LYS A 133 -22.82 14.28 -6.63
N GLU A 134 -21.89 15.18 -6.90
CA GLU A 134 -20.45 15.00 -6.62
C GLU A 134 -20.20 14.53 -5.17
N GLU A 135 -20.98 15.05 -4.21
CA GLU A 135 -20.97 14.62 -2.81
C GLU A 135 -21.24 13.12 -2.61
N PHE A 136 -22.15 12.54 -3.41
CA PHE A 136 -22.47 11.11 -3.33
C PHE A 136 -21.34 10.26 -3.92
N ILE A 137 -20.72 10.73 -5.00
CA ILE A 137 -19.58 10.06 -5.64
C ILE A 137 -18.39 10.02 -4.67
N GLU A 138 -18.04 11.15 -4.06
CA GLU A 138 -16.95 11.21 -3.08
C GLU A 138 -17.27 10.34 -1.86
N PHE A 139 -18.51 10.37 -1.36
CA PHE A 139 -18.94 9.47 -0.28
C PHE A 139 -18.75 7.99 -0.64
N HIS A 140 -19.15 7.60 -1.86
CA HIS A 140 -19.05 6.23 -2.35
C HIS A 140 -17.60 5.77 -2.46
N ILE A 141 -16.75 6.60 -3.06
CA ILE A 141 -15.31 6.35 -3.15
C ILE A 141 -14.71 6.22 -1.74
N GLN A 142 -14.99 7.17 -0.85
CA GLN A 142 -14.49 7.13 0.52
C GLN A 142 -14.93 5.86 1.25
N TYR A 143 -16.22 5.49 1.15
CA TYR A 143 -16.78 4.31 1.78
C TYR A 143 -16.08 3.02 1.31
N HIS A 144 -15.98 2.80 0.00
CA HIS A 144 -15.34 1.58 -0.52
C HIS A 144 -13.83 1.55 -0.29
N SER A 145 -13.17 2.71 -0.22
CA SER A 145 -11.73 2.79 0.09
C SER A 145 -11.43 2.28 1.50
N HIS A 146 -12.22 2.74 2.48
CA HIS A 146 -12.08 2.30 3.87
C HIS A 146 -12.49 0.82 4.02
N ALA A 147 -13.57 0.40 3.35
CA ALA A 147 -14.00 -0.99 3.37
C ALA A 147 -12.92 -1.93 2.79
N LEU A 148 -12.35 -1.59 1.63
CA LEU A 148 -11.26 -2.35 1.02
C LEU A 148 -10.03 -2.43 1.94
N ALA A 149 -9.64 -1.30 2.53
CA ALA A 149 -8.50 -1.23 3.44
C ALA A 149 -8.70 -2.14 4.67
N GLU A 150 -9.87 -2.07 5.32
CA GLU A 150 -10.20 -2.92 6.46
C GLU A 150 -10.27 -4.40 6.09
N ILE A 151 -10.83 -4.74 4.93
CA ILE A 151 -10.92 -6.13 4.49
C ILE A 151 -9.53 -6.73 4.23
N VAL A 152 -8.63 -5.98 3.57
CA VAL A 152 -7.25 -6.44 3.35
C VAL A 152 -6.50 -6.56 4.67
N LYS A 153 -6.66 -5.60 5.59
CA LYS A 153 -6.07 -5.71 6.93
C LYS A 153 -6.58 -6.93 7.69
N ALA A 154 -7.88 -7.21 7.66
CA ALA A 154 -8.47 -8.40 8.27
C ALA A 154 -7.95 -9.70 7.62
N TYR A 155 -7.81 -9.71 6.29
CA TYR A 155 -7.20 -10.83 5.56
C TYR A 155 -5.77 -11.10 6.05
N VAL A 156 -4.95 -10.05 6.09
CA VAL A 156 -3.54 -10.17 6.51
C VAL A 156 -3.43 -10.61 7.98
N ASN A 157 -4.22 -10.03 8.88
CA ASN A 157 -4.08 -10.30 10.32
C ASN A 157 -4.77 -11.58 10.79
N HIS A 158 -5.81 -12.04 10.10
CA HIS A 158 -6.65 -13.15 10.56
C HIS A 158 -6.80 -14.28 9.54
N ARG A 159 -6.13 -14.19 8.38
CA ARG A 159 -6.27 -15.13 7.24
C ARG A 159 -7.74 -15.43 6.91
N THR A 160 -8.57 -14.39 6.92
CA THR A 160 -9.93 -14.48 6.38
C THR A 160 -9.88 -14.79 4.87
N ALA A 161 -11.01 -15.08 4.23
CA ALA A 161 -11.01 -15.20 2.78
C ALA A 161 -10.80 -13.82 2.15
N MET A 162 -9.85 -13.70 1.20
CA MET A 162 -9.75 -12.51 0.37
C MET A 162 -11.02 -12.40 -0.50
N PRO A 163 -11.63 -11.21 -0.65
CA PRO A 163 -12.78 -11.04 -1.51
C PRO A 163 -12.44 -11.38 -2.96
N ASN A 164 -13.42 -11.91 -3.69
CA ASN A 164 -13.30 -11.98 -5.14
C ASN A 164 -13.32 -10.55 -5.71
N PRO A 165 -12.31 -10.12 -6.49
CA PRO A 165 -12.28 -8.81 -7.14
C PRO A 165 -13.56 -8.49 -7.91
N ASP A 166 -14.17 -9.49 -8.56
CA ASP A 166 -15.38 -9.31 -9.35
C ASP A 166 -16.58 -8.95 -8.47
N HIS A 167 -16.69 -9.54 -7.26
CA HIS A 167 -17.75 -9.17 -6.33
C HIS A 167 -17.60 -7.73 -5.84
N LEU A 168 -16.37 -7.28 -5.59
CA LEU A 168 -16.12 -5.90 -5.18
C LEU A 168 -16.47 -4.92 -6.30
N ILE A 169 -16.09 -5.21 -7.54
CA ILE A 169 -16.42 -4.35 -8.69
C ILE A 169 -17.93 -4.33 -8.93
N ILE A 170 -18.63 -5.46 -8.80
CA ILE A 170 -20.09 -5.51 -8.90
C ILE A 170 -20.75 -4.62 -7.84
N GLU A 171 -20.23 -4.64 -6.62
CA GLU A 171 -20.76 -3.87 -5.50
C GLU A 171 -20.48 -2.36 -5.66
N ILE A 172 -19.25 -1.99 -6.06
CA ILE A 172 -18.86 -0.59 -6.36
C ILE A 172 -19.66 -0.04 -7.55
N SER A 173 -19.83 -0.82 -8.62
CA SER A 173 -20.46 -0.36 -9.88
C SER A 173 -21.98 -0.55 -9.93
N GLY A 174 -22.56 -1.33 -9.02
CA GLY A 174 -23.98 -1.68 -9.01
C GLY A 174 -24.42 -2.59 -10.17
N ARG A 175 -23.51 -3.25 -10.90
CA ARG A 175 -23.84 -4.13 -12.04
C ARG A 175 -23.21 -5.50 -11.93
N LYS A 176 -23.89 -6.53 -12.44
CA LYS A 176 -23.27 -7.85 -12.72
C LYS A 176 -22.34 -7.73 -13.94
N ILE A 177 -21.10 -8.20 -13.81
CA ILE A 177 -20.08 -8.28 -14.86
C ILE A 177 -20.22 -9.59 -15.63
#